data_AF-A0A959QEN5-F1
#
_entry.id   AF-A0A959QEN5-F1
#
_cell.length_a   1.000
_cell.length_b   1.000
_cell.length_c   1.000
_cell.angle_alpha   90.00
_cell.angle_beta   90.00
_cell.angle_gamma   90.00
#
_symmetry.space_group_name_H-M   'P 1'
#
loop_
_entity.id
_entity.type
_entity.pdbx_description
1 polymer ?
#
loop_
_entity_poly.entity_id
_entity_poly.type
_entity_poly.pdbx_seq_one_letter_code
_entity_poly.pdbx_strand_id
1 'polypeptide(L)' 'AYDFVFSQIRLHIAFSIDEIETHGDLAFARTISRGTTDILATGETVAEENRELFVLRKENGQWKIARYLFNKMS' A
#
# COMPACT_ATOMS: atom_id res chain seq x y z
N ALA A 1 7.31 -5.38 16.19
CA ALA A 1 8.18 -4.96 15.06
C ALA A 1 7.56 -3.76 14.32
N TYR A 2 6.30 -3.84 13.87
CA TYR A 2 5.61 -2.68 13.27
C TYR A 2 5.41 -1.51 14.24
N ASP A 3 5.11 -1.78 15.51
CA ASP A 3 5.00 -0.71 16.52
C ASP A 3 6.28 0.10 16.65
N PHE A 4 7.45 -0.54 16.50
CA PHE A 4 8.72 0.15 16.49
C PHE A 4 8.86 1.03 15.25
N VAL A 5 8.53 0.54 14.06
CA VAL A 5 8.55 1.35 12.82
C VAL A 5 7.65 2.57 12.97
N PHE A 6 6.40 2.41 13.38
CA PHE A 6 5.44 3.51 13.54
C PHE A 6 5.74 4.42 14.74
N SER A 7 6.59 4.00 15.68
CA SER A 7 7.12 4.92 16.70
C SER A 7 8.16 5.89 16.16
N GLN A 8 8.76 5.58 15.00
CA GLN A 8 9.84 6.38 14.39
C GLN A 8 9.37 7.22 13.20
N ILE A 9 8.28 6.82 12.54
CA ILE A 9 7.74 7.52 11.38
C ILE A 9 6.23 7.74 11.48
N ARG A 10 5.75 8.82 10.87
CA ARG A 10 4.33 9.06 10.63
C ARG A 10 4.04 9.07 9.14
N LEU A 11 3.04 8.31 8.72
CA LEU A 11 2.65 8.20 7.31
C LEU A 11 1.36 8.99 7.04
N HIS A 12 1.42 9.87 6.05
CA HIS A 12 0.31 10.64 5.54
C HIS A 12 0.06 10.25 4.08
N ILE A 13 -0.47 9.05 3.86
CA ILE A 13 -0.59 8.43 2.54
C ILE A 13 -2.07 8.25 2.16
N ALA A 14 -2.40 8.65 0.94
CA ALA A 14 -3.70 8.38 0.32
C ALA A 14 -3.53 7.37 -0.82
N PHE A 15 -4.44 6.40 -0.89
CA PHE A 15 -4.50 5.43 -1.98
C PHE A 15 -5.58 5.82 -2.99
N SER A 16 -5.22 5.80 -4.27
CA SER A 16 -6.13 5.87 -5.40
C SER A 16 -6.19 4.49 -6.06
N ILE A 17 -7.40 4.02 -6.33
CA ILE A 17 -7.61 2.77 -7.06
C ILE A 17 -7.82 3.12 -8.52
N ASP A 18 -6.92 2.64 -9.37
CA ASP A 18 -7.02 2.86 -10.81
C ASP A 18 -7.91 1.82 -11.48
N GLU A 19 -7.83 0.57 -11.00
CA GLU A 19 -8.50 -0.57 -11.62
C GLU A 19 -8.71 -1.71 -10.63
N ILE A 20 -9.83 -2.41 -10.77
CA ILE A 20 -10.11 -3.68 -10.11
C ILE A 20 -10.68 -4.66 -11.15
N GLU A 21 -10.04 -5.81 -11.29
CA GLU A 21 -10.55 -6.93 -12.09
C GLU A 21 -10.81 -8.13 -11.18
N THR A 22 -11.92 -8.85 -11.39
CA THR A 22 -12.29 -10.03 -10.60
C THR A 22 -12.57 -11.22 -11.50
N HIS A 23 -11.94 -12.36 -11.19
CA HIS A 23 -12.04 -13.63 -11.88
C HIS A 23 -12.32 -14.76 -10.89
N GLY A 24 -13.61 -15.00 -10.60
CA GLY A 24 -14.02 -15.98 -9.59
C GLY A 24 -13.50 -15.57 -8.21
N ASP A 25 -12.69 -16.44 -7.60
CA ASP A 25 -12.07 -16.20 -6.29
C ASP A 25 -10.70 -15.51 -6.38
N LEU A 26 -10.32 -15.00 -7.55
CA LEU A 26 -9.11 -14.19 -7.75
C LEU A 26 -9.49 -12.77 -8.12
N ALA A 27 -8.78 -11.77 -7.60
CA ALA A 27 -8.93 -10.38 -8.02
C ALA A 27 -7.57 -9.68 -8.11
N PHE A 28 -7.50 -8.70 -8.99
CA PHE A 28 -6.34 -7.83 -9.18
C PHE A 28 -6.78 -6.40 -8.93
N ALA A 29 -6.04 -5.65 -8.12
CA ALA A 29 -6.25 -4.22 -7.96
C ALA A 29 -4.95 -3.49 -8.22
N ARG A 30 -4.98 -2.54 -9.14
CA ARG A 30 -3.87 -1.63 -9.40
C ARG A 30 -4.17 -0.31 -8.71
N THR A 31 -3.21 0.14 -7.90
CA THR A 31 -3.35 1.37 -7.13
C THR A 31 -2.14 2.27 -7.31
N ILE A 32 -2.33 3.50 -6.88
CA ILE A 32 -1.26 4.45 -6.64
C ILE A 32 -1.42 4.97 -5.22
N SER A 33 -0.33 5.01 -4.46
CA SER A 33 -0.28 5.71 -3.18
C SER A 33 0.58 6.95 -3.27
N ARG A 34 0.07 8.07 -2.73
CA ARG A 34 0.77 9.37 -2.70
C ARG A 34 0.65 10.01 -1.34
N GLY A 35 1.71 10.71 -0.94
CA GLY A 35 1.68 11.53 0.25
C GLY A 35 3.07 11.77 0.82
N THR A 36 3.19 11.73 2.14
CA THR A 36 4.45 12.00 2.83
C THR A 36 4.72 11.04 3.98
N THR A 37 6.00 10.90 4.32
CA THR A 37 6.48 10.26 5.54
C THR A 37 7.24 11.29 6.38
N ASP A 38 6.81 11.49 7.62
CA ASP A 38 7.57 12.27 8.60
C ASP A 38 8.53 11.35 9.37
N ILE A 39 9.80 11.69 9.39
CA ILE A 39 10.84 11.01 10.17
C ILE A 39 10.95 11.74 11.51
N LEU A 40 10.42 11.12 12.58
CA LEU A 40 10.26 11.81 13.87
C LEU A 40 11.60 12.14 14.54
N ALA A 41 12.64 11.34 14.28
CA ALA A 41 13.96 11.55 14.85
C ALA A 41 14.70 12.78 14.28
N THR A 42 14.49 13.10 13.00
CA THR A 42 15.17 14.20 12.30
C THR A 42 14.27 15.41 12.07
N GLY A 43 12.94 15.22 12.12
CA GLY A 43 11.95 16.24 11.76
C GLY A 43 11.80 16.43 10.25
N GLU A 44 12.42 15.57 9.43
CA GLU A 44 12.31 15.65 7.98
C GLU A 44 11.00 15.04 7.48
N THR A 45 10.44 15.62 6.41
CA THR A 45 9.30 15.08 5.68
C THR A 45 9.72 14.72 4.26
N VAL A 46 9.48 13.46 3.89
CA VAL A 46 9.86 12.91 2.57
C VAL A 46 8.61 12.59 1.77
N ALA A 47 8.61 12.95 0.48
CA ALA A 47 7.51 12.61 -0.43
C ALA A 47 7.52 11.10 -0.75
N GLU A 48 6.32 10.51 -0.76
CA GLU A 48 6.10 9.12 -1.14
C GLU A 48 5.14 9.07 -2.33
N GLU A 49 5.55 8.34 -3.35
CA GLU A 49 4.72 8.04 -4.52
C GLU A 49 5.06 6.63 -5.02
N ASN A 50 4.10 5.72 -4.83
CA ASN A 50 4.24 4.32 -5.19
C ASN A 50 3.09 3.92 -6.12
N ARG A 51 3.34 2.90 -6.95
CA ARG A 51 2.29 2.16 -7.64
C ARG A 51 2.33 0.73 -7.16
N GLU A 52 1.15 0.15 -6.98
CA GLU A 52 1.02 -1.16 -6.38
C GLU A 52 0.16 -2.09 -7.24
N LEU A 53 0.45 -3.38 -7.11
CA LEU A 53 -0.41 -4.45 -7.58
C LEU A 53 -0.77 -5.34 -6.39
N PHE A 54 -2.05 -5.36 -6.07
CA PHE A 54 -2.63 -6.32 -5.14
C PHE A 54 -3.20 -7.49 -5.93
N VAL A 55 -2.74 -8.71 -5.62
CA VAL A 55 -3.41 -9.94 -6.03
C VAL A 55 -4.17 -10.45 -4.81
N LEU A 56 -5.49 -10.49 -4.90
CA LEU A 56 -6.36 -10.96 -3.84
C LEU A 56 -6.93 -12.34 -4.14
N ARG A 57 -7.10 -13.15 -3.11
CA ARG A 57 -7.82 -14.41 -3.18
C ARG A 57 -8.99 -14.40 -2.20
N LYS A 58 -10.16 -14.85 -2.64
CA LYS A 58 -11.32 -15.05 -1.79
C LYS A 58 -11.18 -16.40 -1.09
N GLU A 59 -11.09 -16.36 0.23
CA GLU A 59 -11.02 -17.56 1.08
C GLU A 59 -12.18 -17.50 2.07
N ASN A 60 -13.01 -18.54 2.09
CA ASN A 60 -14.20 -18.61 2.97
C ASN A 60 -15.08 -17.35 2.89
N GLY A 61 -15.27 -16.83 1.68
CA GLY A 61 -16.09 -15.64 1.44
C GLY A 61 -15.38 -14.30 1.65
N GLN A 62 -14.15 -14.28 2.15
CA GLN A 62 -13.41 -13.05 2.47
C GLN A 62 -12.22 -12.86 1.53
N TRP A 63 -12.08 -11.66 0.97
CA TRP A 63 -10.90 -11.30 0.19
C TRP A 63 -9.68 -11.11 1.10
N LYS A 64 -8.57 -11.73 0.73
CA LYS A 64 -7.28 -11.61 1.41
C LYS A 64 -6.20 -11.28 0.39
N ILE A 65 -5.15 -10.58 0.82
CA ILE A 65 -3.98 -10.31 -0.01
C ILE A 65 -3.21 -11.62 -0.18
N ALA A 66 -3.23 -12.16 -1.40
CA ALA A 66 -2.45 -13.34 -1.77
C ALA A 66 -1.03 -12.95 -2.19
N ARG A 67 -0.86 -11.86 -2.94
CA ARG A 67 0.43 -11.25 -3.28
C ARG A 67 0.31 -9.74 -3.25
N TYR A 68 1.41 -9.08 -2.91
CA TYR A 68 1.54 -7.63 -2.92
C TYR A 68 2.89 -7.27 -3.51
N LEU A 69 2.88 -6.40 -4.50
CA LEU A 69 4.07 -5.83 -5.11
C LEU A 69 3.88 -4.31 -5.19
N PHE A 70 4.97 -3.58 -4.97
CA PHE A 70 5.01 -2.14 -5.19
C PHE A 70 6.37 -1.73 -5.73
N ASN A 71 6.42 -0.59 -6.41
CA ASN A 71 7.66 0.13 -6.65
C ASN A 71 7.42 1.64 -6.53
N LYS A 72 8.50 2.38 -6.29
CA LYS A 72 8.48 3.83 -6.40
C LYS A 72 8.32 4.23 -7.86
N MET A 73 7.61 5.33 -8.11
CA MET A 73 7.50 5.90 -9.46
C MET A 73 8.72 6.72 -9.87
N SER A 74 9.85 6.59 -9.15
CA SER A 74 11.14 7.23 -9.43
C SER A 74 11.60 7.06 -10.87
#